data_AF-A0A9R1RJ27-F1
#
_entry.id   AF-A0A9R1RJ27-F1
#
_cell.length_a   1.000
_cell.length_b   1.000
_cell.length_c   1.000
_cell.angle_alpha   90.00
_cell.angle_beta   90.00
_cell.angle_gamma   90.00
#
_symmetry.space_group_name_H-M   'P 1'
#
loop_
_entity.id
_entity.type
_entity.pdbx_description
1 polymer ?
#
loop_
_entity_poly.entity_id
_entity_poly.type
_entity_poly.pdbx_seq_one_letter_code
_entity_poly.pdbx_strand_id
1 'polypeptide(L)'
;MLDDSIANSNIFILLMLLVKIHKKIQGSGRSLPRSCTSHMDKTSCFFPQNVLPNIQTPTFILNTAYDVWQLQESLAPRTADPRGLWQSCKQNYASCNSNQLQFLNGFRNEMLNAVKGFSGSGQNGVFINSCFAHCQSERQDTWYSSNSPRLGNKRIAEAVGDWFFERGNAKYTDCAYPCDGTCHHLVFKGRHL
;
A
#
# COMPACT_ATOMS: atom_id res chain seq x y z
N MET A 1 -11.29 -20.41 3.30
CA MET A 1 -11.60 -19.33 2.35
C MET A 1 -12.00 -18.15 3.21
N LEU A 2 -11.40 -16.98 3.00
CA LEU A 2 -11.87 -15.76 3.67
C LEU A 2 -13.32 -15.53 3.23
N ASP A 3 -14.15 -14.99 4.10
CA ASP A 3 -15.51 -14.62 3.70
C ASP A 3 -15.43 -13.51 2.63
N ASP A 4 -15.85 -13.84 1.41
CA ASP A 4 -15.79 -12.94 0.23
C ASP A 4 -16.59 -11.64 0.46
N SER A 5 -17.51 -11.61 1.43
CA SER A 5 -18.26 -10.41 1.78
C SER A 5 -17.42 -9.36 2.54
N ILE A 6 -16.34 -9.77 3.22
CA ILE A 6 -15.41 -8.88 3.90
C ILE A 6 -14.31 -8.41 2.95
N ALA A 7 -13.82 -9.30 2.07
CA ALA A 7 -12.84 -8.94 1.05
C ALA A 7 -13.37 -7.90 0.04
N ASN A 8 -14.67 -7.90 -0.24
CA ASN A 8 -15.32 -6.94 -1.15
C ASN A 8 -15.71 -5.60 -0.49
N SER A 9 -15.56 -5.47 0.82
CA SER A 9 -16.00 -4.28 1.56
C SER A 9 -14.81 -3.36 1.84
N ASN A 10 -14.38 -2.67 0.78
CA ASN A 10 -13.50 -1.49 0.81
C ASN A 10 -12.00 -1.73 1.13
N ILE A 11 -11.23 -1.85 0.05
CA ILE A 11 -9.93 -2.53 -0.03
C ILE A 11 -8.68 -1.70 0.32
N PHE A 12 -8.78 -0.44 0.77
CA PHE A 12 -7.58 0.39 0.98
C PHE A 12 -7.63 1.20 2.26
N ILE A 13 -7.11 0.65 3.36
CA ILE A 13 -7.12 1.36 4.66
C ILE A 13 -5.80 2.11 4.92
N LEU A 14 -4.69 1.81 4.25
CA LEU A 14 -3.43 2.51 4.54
C LEU A 14 -2.53 2.65 3.33
N LEU A 15 -2.72 3.74 2.58
CA LEU A 15 -1.73 4.23 1.61
C LEU A 15 -0.96 5.38 2.27
N MET A 16 0.35 5.21 2.42
CA MET A 16 1.22 6.35 2.76
C MET A 16 1.30 7.29 1.55
N LEU A 17 0.57 8.39 1.63
CA LEU A 17 0.59 9.46 0.64
C LEU A 17 1.62 10.51 1.04
N LEU A 18 2.67 10.65 0.23
CA LEU A 18 3.57 11.79 0.32
C LEU A 18 3.04 12.90 -0.59
N VAL A 19 2.51 13.95 0.01
CA VAL A 19 1.96 15.10 -0.72
C VAL A 19 3.06 16.15 -0.91
N LYS A 20 3.21 16.69 -2.13
CA LYS A 20 4.04 17.88 -2.38
C LYS A 20 3.27 19.09 -1.81
N ILE A 21 3.44 19.37 -0.52
CA ILE A 21 2.64 20.39 0.17
C ILE A 21 3.01 21.80 -0.33
N HIS A 22 1.99 22.56 -0.77
CA HIS A 22 2.02 24.03 -0.83
C HIS A 22 0.91 24.70 0.01
N LYS A 23 0.15 23.96 0.85
CA LYS A 23 -0.87 24.58 1.75
C LYS A 23 -1.31 23.74 2.96
N LYS A 24 -1.74 24.46 4.02
CA LYS A 24 -2.13 24.05 5.39
C LYS A 24 -3.39 23.15 5.44
N ILE A 25 -3.41 22.11 6.28
CA ILE A 25 -4.57 21.19 6.49
C ILE A 25 -5.07 21.28 7.95
N GLN A 26 -6.40 21.34 8.16
CA GLN A 26 -7.04 21.21 9.49
C GLN A 26 -8.33 20.34 9.46
N GLY A 27 -8.43 19.39 10.41
CA GLY A 27 -9.66 18.78 10.96
C GLY A 27 -10.27 17.56 10.23
N SER A 28 -10.10 16.32 10.75
CA SER A 28 -10.36 15.02 10.09
C SER A 28 -11.65 14.86 9.26
N GLY A 29 -12.83 15.21 9.79
CA GLY A 29 -14.11 15.13 9.05
C GLY A 29 -14.39 16.33 8.12
N ARG A 30 -13.68 17.45 8.34
CA ARG A 30 -13.65 18.63 7.45
C ARG A 30 -12.52 18.55 6.42
N SER A 31 -11.58 17.62 6.60
CA SER A 31 -10.40 17.44 5.76
C SER A 31 -10.56 16.33 4.71
N LEU A 32 -11.68 15.60 4.70
CA LEU A 32 -12.02 14.76 3.55
C LEU A 32 -12.37 15.65 2.35
N PRO A 33 -11.91 15.31 1.13
CA PRO A 33 -12.18 16.13 -0.05
C PRO A 33 -13.67 16.23 -0.35
N ARG A 34 -14.18 17.48 -0.48
CA ARG A 34 -15.56 17.73 -0.88
C ARG A 34 -15.93 17.06 -2.20
N SER A 35 -14.96 16.96 -3.12
CA SER A 35 -15.09 16.25 -4.39
C SER A 35 -15.52 14.79 -4.24
N CYS A 36 -15.12 14.13 -3.16
CA CYS A 36 -15.58 12.78 -2.83
C CYS A 36 -16.90 12.81 -2.04
N THR A 37 -16.95 13.58 -0.94
CA THR A 37 -18.10 13.52 0.00
C THR A 37 -19.40 14.10 -0.56
N SER A 38 -19.38 14.82 -1.68
CA SER A 38 -20.60 15.28 -2.35
C SER A 38 -21.29 14.20 -3.19
N HIS A 39 -20.59 13.09 -3.50
CA HIS A 39 -21.09 12.03 -4.37
C HIS A 39 -21.25 10.69 -3.64
N MET A 40 -20.62 10.53 -2.47
CA MET A 40 -20.56 9.26 -1.73
C MET A 40 -20.64 9.51 -0.22
N ASP A 41 -20.92 8.45 0.55
CA ASP A 41 -20.84 8.54 2.01
C ASP A 41 -19.41 8.87 2.47
N LYS A 42 -19.30 9.51 3.64
CA LYS A 42 -18.00 9.98 4.16
C LYS A 42 -17.03 8.82 4.43
N THR A 43 -17.55 7.65 4.80
CA THR A 43 -16.72 6.47 5.09
C THR A 43 -16.06 5.96 3.82
N SER A 44 -16.80 5.93 2.70
CA SER A 44 -16.27 5.61 1.38
C SER A 44 -15.09 6.49 0.96
N CYS A 45 -15.04 7.74 1.42
CA CYS A 45 -13.95 8.68 1.14
C CYS A 45 -12.67 8.44 1.96
N PHE A 46 -12.66 7.50 2.91
CA PHE A 46 -11.41 7.04 3.52
C PHE A 46 -10.64 6.07 2.64
N PHE A 47 -11.27 5.52 1.59
CA PHE A 47 -10.64 4.57 0.69
C PHE A 47 -10.03 5.28 -0.52
N PRO A 48 -8.70 5.21 -0.70
CA PRO A 48 -7.97 5.91 -1.75
C PRO A 48 -8.53 5.77 -3.17
N GLN A 49 -9.05 4.62 -3.58
CA GLN A 49 -9.66 4.45 -4.91
C GLN A 49 -10.78 5.46 -5.21
N ASN A 50 -11.48 5.94 -4.17
CA ASN A 50 -12.55 6.93 -4.32
C ASN A 50 -12.04 8.38 -4.32
N VAL A 51 -10.83 8.61 -3.82
CA VAL A 51 -10.23 9.95 -3.68
C VAL A 51 -9.20 10.23 -4.76
N LEU A 52 -8.40 9.23 -5.14
CA LEU A 52 -7.30 9.33 -6.09
C LEU A 52 -7.68 10.00 -7.43
N PRO A 53 -8.84 9.71 -8.06
CA PRO A 53 -9.23 10.38 -9.31
C PRO A 53 -9.43 11.90 -9.16
N ASN A 54 -9.69 12.37 -7.94
CA ASN A 54 -10.02 13.77 -7.64
C ASN A 54 -8.83 14.56 -7.07
N ILE A 55 -7.66 13.93 -6.89
CA ILE A 55 -6.46 14.60 -6.38
C ILE A 55 -5.85 15.47 -7.49
N GLN A 56 -5.83 16.79 -7.26
CA GLN A 56 -5.20 17.76 -8.17
C GLN A 56 -3.74 18.07 -7.78
N THR A 57 -3.42 17.94 -6.49
CA THR A 57 -2.07 18.21 -5.99
C THR A 57 -1.12 17.10 -6.42
N PRO A 58 0.05 17.40 -7.01
CA PRO A 58 1.08 16.40 -7.28
C PRO A 58 1.37 15.58 -6.03
N THR A 59 1.16 14.26 -6.13
CA THR A 59 1.24 13.34 -5.00
C THR A 59 2.09 12.12 -5.36
N PHE A 60 2.82 11.60 -4.39
CA PHE A 60 3.58 10.36 -4.51
C PHE A 60 2.96 9.28 -3.62
N ILE A 61 2.64 8.15 -4.23
CA ILE A 61 2.19 6.95 -3.51
C ILE A 61 3.40 6.07 -3.22
N LEU A 62 3.67 5.85 -1.94
CA LEU A 62 4.54 4.77 -1.49
C LEU A 62 3.68 3.71 -0.83
N ASN A 63 3.72 2.48 -1.34
CA ASN A 63 3.06 1.37 -0.66
C ASN A 63 3.75 0.05 -0.93
N THR A 64 3.50 -0.95 -0.10
CA THR A 64 3.76 -2.34 -0.47
C THR A 64 2.53 -2.97 -1.08
N ALA A 65 2.71 -3.86 -2.04
CA ALA A 65 1.62 -4.66 -2.59
C ALA A 65 1.07 -5.70 -1.59
N TYR A 66 1.88 -6.05 -0.59
CA TYR A 66 1.57 -7.06 0.43
C TYR A 66 1.70 -6.46 1.83
N ASP A 67 0.99 -5.36 2.08
CA ASP A 67 1.05 -4.64 3.35
C ASP A 67 0.58 -5.53 4.50
N VAL A 68 1.51 -5.83 5.42
CA VAL A 68 1.26 -6.81 6.49
C VAL A 68 0.27 -6.30 7.53
N TRP A 69 0.15 -4.98 7.70
CA TRP A 69 -0.84 -4.40 8.60
C TRP A 69 -2.23 -4.53 7.98
N GLN A 70 -2.37 -4.24 6.69
CA GLN A 70 -3.63 -4.44 5.97
C GLN A 70 -4.04 -5.92 5.94
N LEU A 71 -3.08 -6.84 5.80
CA LEU A 71 -3.35 -8.27 5.91
C LEU A 71 -3.91 -8.65 7.30
N GLN A 72 -3.36 -8.08 8.37
CA GLN A 72 -3.76 -8.39 9.75
C GLN A 72 -5.11 -7.77 10.13
N GLU A 73 -5.31 -6.49 9.78
CA GLU A 73 -6.45 -5.70 10.26
C GLU A 73 -7.66 -5.73 9.32
N SER A 74 -7.45 -5.95 8.01
CA SER A 74 -8.52 -5.86 7.02
C SER A 74 -8.77 -7.17 6.29
N LEU A 75 -7.74 -7.81 5.72
CA LEU A 75 -7.95 -9.00 4.87
C LEU A 75 -8.20 -10.27 5.68
N ALA A 76 -7.46 -10.47 6.77
CA ALA A 76 -7.59 -11.64 7.63
C ALA A 76 -7.68 -11.30 9.13
N PRO A 77 -8.53 -10.36 9.56
CA PRO A 77 -8.82 -10.16 10.99
C PRO A 77 -9.47 -11.41 11.59
N ARG A 78 -9.52 -11.51 12.92
CA ARG A 78 -10.14 -12.68 13.61
C ARG A 78 -11.60 -12.90 13.20
N THR A 79 -12.32 -11.83 12.85
CA THR A 79 -13.70 -11.87 12.37
C THR A 79 -13.83 -12.51 10.97
N ALA A 80 -12.87 -12.27 10.08
CA ALA A 80 -12.84 -12.82 8.72
C ALA A 80 -12.13 -14.18 8.61
N ASP A 81 -11.27 -14.50 9.59
CA ASP A 81 -10.55 -15.77 9.72
C ASP A 81 -10.82 -16.45 11.08
N PRO A 82 -12.08 -16.81 11.39
CA PRO A 82 -12.43 -17.39 12.69
C PRO A 82 -11.80 -18.77 12.93
N ARG A 83 -11.42 -19.48 11.86
CA ARG A 83 -10.74 -20.79 11.92
C ARG A 83 -9.22 -20.67 11.98
N GLY A 84 -8.67 -19.46 11.92
CA GLY A 84 -7.23 -19.21 12.04
C GLY A 84 -6.39 -19.75 10.88
N LEU A 85 -6.96 -19.88 9.68
CA LEU A 85 -6.26 -20.41 8.50
C LEU A 85 -5.12 -19.50 8.04
N TRP A 86 -5.18 -18.20 8.35
CA TRP A 86 -4.18 -17.19 7.97
C TRP A 86 -3.18 -16.87 9.09
N GLN A 87 -3.31 -17.50 10.27
CA GLN A 87 -2.48 -17.13 11.43
C GLN A 87 -0.98 -17.29 11.17
N SER A 88 -0.56 -18.40 10.57
CA SER A 88 0.85 -18.62 10.21
C SER A 88 1.32 -17.63 9.14
N CYS A 89 0.54 -17.44 8.08
CA CYS A 89 0.84 -16.51 6.98
C CYS A 89 0.94 -15.05 7.45
N LYS A 90 0.07 -14.60 8.37
CA LYS A 90 0.12 -13.27 8.99
C LYS A 90 1.36 -13.02 9.84
N GLN A 91 1.89 -14.08 10.47
CA GLN A 91 3.08 -13.99 11.31
C GLN A 91 4.36 -14.08 10.47
N ASN A 92 4.35 -14.93 9.45
CA ASN A 92 5.48 -15.14 8.55
C ASN A 92 4.98 -15.37 7.12
N TYR A 93 5.32 -14.46 6.21
CA TYR A 93 4.99 -14.56 4.79
C TYR A 93 5.43 -15.89 4.15
N ALA A 94 6.54 -16.47 4.63
CA ALA A 94 7.05 -17.74 4.14
C ALA A 94 6.14 -18.94 4.50
N SER A 95 5.20 -18.75 5.44
CA SER A 95 4.21 -19.75 5.82
C SER A 95 2.88 -19.62 5.08
N CYS A 96 2.76 -18.68 4.14
CA CYS A 96 1.60 -18.59 3.26
C CYS A 96 1.59 -19.74 2.24
N ASN A 97 0.47 -20.46 2.16
CA ASN A 97 0.30 -21.49 1.14
C ASN A 97 -0.05 -20.88 -0.24
N SER A 98 -0.06 -21.72 -1.28
CA SER A 98 -0.34 -21.29 -2.66
C SER A 98 -1.67 -20.55 -2.81
N ASN A 99 -2.72 -20.99 -2.14
CA ASN A 99 -4.05 -20.36 -2.21
C ASN A 99 -4.05 -18.97 -1.54
N GLN A 100 -3.34 -18.84 -0.42
CA GLN A 100 -3.16 -17.55 0.27
C GLN A 100 -2.36 -16.57 -0.59
N LEU A 101 -1.26 -17.04 -1.19
CA LEU A 101 -0.47 -16.22 -2.12
C LEU A 101 -1.27 -15.84 -3.36
N GLN A 102 -2.10 -16.73 -3.90
CA GLN A 102 -2.98 -16.42 -5.01
C GLN A 102 -4.01 -15.33 -4.65
N PHE A 103 -4.62 -15.42 -3.47
CA PHE A 103 -5.52 -14.38 -2.96
C PHE A 103 -4.81 -13.03 -2.83
N LEU A 104 -3.62 -13.01 -2.21
CA LEU A 104 -2.83 -11.80 -2.06
C LEU A 104 -2.38 -11.20 -3.41
N ASN A 105 -2.10 -12.06 -4.40
CA ASN A 105 -1.80 -11.62 -5.76
C ASN A 105 -3.03 -10.99 -6.45
N GLY A 106 -4.23 -11.54 -6.20
CA GLY A 106 -5.49 -10.92 -6.62
C GLY A 106 -5.66 -9.53 -6.03
N PHE A 107 -5.51 -9.41 -4.72
CA PHE A 107 -5.58 -8.15 -3.99
C PHE A 107 -4.55 -7.11 -4.51
N ARG A 108 -3.30 -7.54 -4.75
CA ARG A 108 -2.28 -6.70 -5.38
C ARG A 108 -2.76 -6.15 -6.73
N ASN A 109 -3.36 -6.99 -7.58
CA ASN A 109 -3.81 -6.57 -8.90
C ASN A 109 -4.95 -5.54 -8.81
N GLU A 110 -5.85 -5.68 -7.84
CA GLU A 110 -6.89 -4.68 -7.57
C GLU A 110 -6.29 -3.34 -7.14
N MET A 111 -5.26 -3.36 -6.28
CA MET A 111 -4.49 -2.15 -5.93
C MET A 111 -3.89 -1.48 -7.15
N LEU A 112 -3.20 -2.26 -7.99
CA LEU A 112 -2.57 -1.71 -9.19
C LEU A 112 -3.59 -1.13 -10.18
N ASN A 113 -4.75 -1.78 -10.31
CA ASN A 113 -5.84 -1.26 -11.13
C ASN A 113 -6.41 0.05 -10.56
N ALA A 114 -6.61 0.14 -9.25
CA ALA A 114 -7.11 1.34 -8.59
C ALA A 114 -6.16 2.55 -8.71
N VAL A 115 -4.84 2.32 -8.66
CA VAL A 115 -3.85 3.41 -8.82
C VAL A 115 -3.53 3.74 -10.28
N LYS A 116 -3.96 2.91 -11.25
CA LYS A 116 -3.59 3.06 -12.67
C LYS A 116 -3.95 4.44 -13.22
N GLY A 117 -5.18 4.91 -12.99
CA GLY A 117 -5.63 6.24 -13.44
C GLY A 117 -4.80 7.37 -12.83
N PHE A 118 -4.56 7.31 -11.52
CA PHE A 118 -3.70 8.28 -10.80
C PHE A 118 -2.26 8.29 -11.34
N SER A 119 -1.73 7.11 -11.65
CA SER A 119 -0.36 6.95 -12.16
C SER A 119 -0.18 7.49 -13.58
N GLY A 120 -1.27 7.68 -14.35
CA GLY A 120 -1.22 8.23 -15.71
C GLY A 120 -0.77 9.69 -15.78
N SER A 121 -0.92 10.47 -14.70
CA SER A 121 -0.39 11.84 -14.64
C SER A 121 1.13 11.84 -14.47
N GLY A 122 1.85 12.58 -15.31
CA GLY A 122 3.30 12.74 -15.22
C GLY A 122 3.77 13.48 -13.94
N GLN A 123 2.89 14.22 -13.27
CA GLN A 123 3.20 14.94 -12.03
C GLN A 123 3.13 14.07 -10.78
N ASN A 124 2.44 12.94 -10.85
CA ASN A 124 2.30 12.02 -9.73
C ASN A 124 3.48 11.04 -9.68
N GLY A 125 3.81 10.52 -8.52
CA GLY A 125 4.79 9.44 -8.37
C GLY A 125 4.14 8.19 -7.77
N VAL A 126 4.68 7.02 -8.09
CA VAL A 126 4.24 5.74 -7.52
C VAL A 126 5.46 4.86 -7.29
N PHE A 127 5.59 4.30 -6.10
CA PHE A 127 6.54 3.24 -5.78
C PHE A 127 5.79 2.13 -5.02
N ILE A 128 5.54 1.03 -5.72
CA ILE A 128 4.85 -0.15 -5.21
C ILE A 128 5.77 -1.35 -5.36
N ASN A 129 6.40 -1.79 -4.27
CA ASN A 129 7.19 -3.01 -4.23
C ASN A 129 6.38 -4.21 -3.73
N SER A 130 6.90 -5.40 -3.93
CA SER A 130 6.26 -6.65 -3.52
C SER A 130 6.78 -7.20 -2.19
N CYS A 131 7.24 -6.31 -1.31
CA CYS A 131 7.68 -6.69 0.01
C CYS A 131 6.49 -6.89 0.96
N PHE A 132 6.49 -7.98 1.72
CA PHE A 132 5.71 -8.09 2.95
C PHE A 132 6.27 -7.13 4.02
N ALA A 133 5.91 -5.85 3.98
CA ALA A 133 6.40 -4.84 4.91
C ALA A 133 5.32 -3.80 5.24
N HIS A 134 5.66 -2.83 6.09
CA HIS A 134 4.79 -1.73 6.50
C HIS A 134 5.63 -0.47 6.80
N CYS A 135 5.05 0.73 6.68
CA CYS A 135 5.71 2.01 6.98
C CYS A 135 7.13 2.19 6.41
N GLN A 136 7.34 1.90 5.12
CA GLN A 136 8.69 1.78 4.54
C GLN A 136 9.53 3.08 4.55
N SER A 137 8.91 4.25 4.72
CA SER A 137 9.60 5.54 4.85
C SER A 137 10.08 5.85 6.27
N GLU A 138 9.58 5.16 7.29
CA GLU A 138 9.90 5.46 8.68
C GLU A 138 11.22 4.85 9.14
N ARG A 139 11.66 3.76 8.50
CA ARG A 139 12.88 3.07 8.87
C ARG A 139 13.97 3.24 7.82
N GLN A 140 15.17 3.57 8.27
CA GLN A 140 16.31 3.79 7.37
C GLN A 140 16.70 2.53 6.58
N ASP A 141 16.54 1.34 7.19
CA ASP A 141 16.85 0.08 6.53
C ASP A 141 15.95 -0.18 5.32
N THR A 142 14.69 0.28 5.33
CA THR A 142 13.81 0.20 4.16
C THR A 142 13.85 1.43 3.26
N TRP A 143 14.15 2.61 3.82
CA TRP A 143 14.07 3.89 3.10
C TRP A 143 15.28 4.17 2.19
N TYR A 144 16.50 4.10 2.73
CA TYR A 144 17.70 4.58 2.01
C TYR A 144 19.04 3.87 2.37
N SER A 145 19.01 2.84 3.21
CA SER A 145 20.22 2.06 3.53
C SER A 145 20.87 1.41 2.30
N SER A 146 22.13 0.98 2.41
CA SER A 146 22.87 0.38 1.28
C SER A 146 22.20 -0.87 0.72
N ASN A 147 21.54 -1.64 1.59
CA ASN A 147 20.81 -2.86 1.27
C ASN A 147 19.28 -2.68 1.31
N SER A 148 18.77 -1.45 1.26
CA SER A 148 17.32 -1.23 1.29
C SER A 148 16.62 -1.83 0.07
N PRO A 149 15.32 -2.15 0.16
CA PRO A 149 14.51 -2.56 -0.98
C PRO A 149 14.62 -1.57 -2.14
N ARG A 150 14.65 -2.09 -3.36
CA ARG A 150 14.80 -1.28 -4.58
C ARG A 150 14.09 -1.94 -5.76
N LEU A 151 13.55 -1.11 -6.63
CA LEU A 151 13.01 -1.55 -7.91
C LEU A 151 13.96 -1.15 -9.02
N GLY A 152 14.50 -2.14 -9.73
CA GLY A 152 15.66 -1.95 -10.59
C GLY A 152 16.85 -1.41 -9.80
N ASN A 153 17.34 -0.22 -10.16
CA ASN A 153 18.44 0.45 -9.49
C ASN A 153 18.01 1.59 -8.54
N LYS A 154 16.72 1.70 -8.21
CA LYS A 154 16.17 2.82 -7.43
C LYS A 154 15.68 2.39 -6.06
N ARG A 155 16.28 2.95 -5.01
CA ARG A 155 15.78 2.88 -3.63
C ARG A 155 14.56 3.79 -3.47
N ILE A 156 13.80 3.58 -2.41
CA ILE A 156 12.58 4.35 -2.14
C ILE A 156 12.88 5.85 -2.03
N ALA A 157 13.86 6.23 -1.19
CA ALA A 157 14.21 7.64 -1.00
C ALA A 157 14.69 8.33 -2.28
N GLU A 158 15.40 7.59 -3.14
CA GLU A 158 15.88 8.11 -4.44
C GLU A 158 14.72 8.35 -5.39
N ALA A 159 13.77 7.41 -5.48
CA ALA A 159 12.57 7.58 -6.30
C ALA A 159 11.71 8.76 -5.84
N VAL A 160 11.54 8.92 -4.51
CA VAL A 160 10.83 10.07 -3.93
C VAL A 160 11.58 11.38 -4.20
N GLY A 161 12.91 11.39 -4.03
CA GLY A 161 13.73 12.55 -4.32
C GLY A 161 13.67 12.96 -5.79
N ASP A 162 13.77 12.00 -6.71
CA ASP A 162 13.68 12.27 -8.14
C ASP A 162 12.30 12.80 -8.54
N TRP A 163 11.22 12.28 -7.95
CA TRP A 163 9.90 12.87 -8.12
C TRP A 163 9.80 14.30 -7.57
N PHE A 164 10.26 14.52 -6.33
CA PHE A 164 10.13 15.81 -5.65
C PHE A 164 10.85 16.93 -6.41
N PHE A 165 12.07 16.65 -6.89
CA PHE A 165 12.92 17.55 -7.65
C PHE A 165 12.74 17.45 -9.17
N GLU A 166 11.71 16.73 -9.65
CA GLU A 166 11.35 16.68 -11.08
C GLU A 166 12.46 16.12 -11.98
N ARG A 167 13.24 15.15 -11.48
CA ARG A 167 14.34 14.47 -12.19
C ARG A 167 13.92 13.18 -12.90
N GLY A 168 12.63 12.88 -12.99
CA GLY A 168 12.11 11.72 -13.69
C GLY A 168 10.63 11.44 -13.39
N ASN A 169 10.05 10.45 -14.08
CA ASN A 169 8.62 10.13 -13.99
C ASN A 169 8.23 9.35 -12.72
N ALA A 170 9.21 8.82 -11.98
CA ALA A 170 9.06 8.11 -10.71
C ALA A 170 7.86 7.14 -10.64
N LYS A 171 7.75 6.25 -11.64
CA LYS A 171 6.73 5.20 -11.71
C LYS A 171 7.42 3.85 -11.55
N TYR A 172 7.30 3.24 -10.38
CA TYR A 172 7.89 1.97 -10.05
C TYR A 172 6.82 1.05 -9.49
N THR A 173 6.57 -0.04 -10.20
CA THR A 173 5.68 -1.11 -9.78
C THR A 173 6.41 -2.43 -9.99
N ASP A 174 6.52 -3.20 -8.94
CA ASP A 174 7.24 -4.47 -8.93
C ASP A 174 6.41 -5.62 -9.52
N CYS A 175 7.03 -6.76 -9.80
CA CYS A 175 6.35 -8.02 -10.16
C CYS A 175 5.67 -8.66 -8.94
N ALA A 176 4.82 -9.67 -9.10
CA ALA A 176 4.24 -10.37 -7.96
C ALA A 176 5.31 -11.15 -7.17
N TYR A 177 5.16 -11.26 -5.85
CA TYR A 177 6.02 -12.09 -5.01
C TYR A 177 6.08 -13.54 -5.55
N PRO A 178 7.26 -14.22 -5.54
CA PRO A 178 8.53 -13.88 -4.87
C PRO A 178 9.63 -13.37 -5.80
N CYS A 179 9.44 -12.25 -6.50
CA CYS A 179 10.42 -11.80 -7.48
C CYS A 179 11.51 -10.83 -6.97
N ASP A 180 11.25 -10.07 -5.90
CA ASP A 180 12.18 -9.05 -5.38
C ASP A 180 13.01 -9.59 -4.22
N GLY A 181 14.26 -9.98 -4.52
CA GLY A 181 15.23 -10.44 -3.54
C GLY A 181 15.86 -9.34 -2.66
N THR A 182 15.49 -8.07 -2.87
CA THR A 182 15.97 -6.93 -2.06
C THR A 182 15.04 -6.60 -0.90
N CYS A 183 13.87 -7.27 -0.84
CA CYS A 183 12.88 -7.02 0.18
C CYS A 183 13.35 -7.36 1.60
N HIS A 184 13.08 -6.42 2.51
CA HIS A 184 13.13 -6.66 3.95
C HIS A 184 11.72 -7.04 4.43
N HIS A 185 11.42 -8.33 4.41
CA HIS A 185 10.13 -8.83 4.84
C HIS A 185 9.98 -8.79 6.37
N LEU A 186 8.83 -8.32 6.85
CA LEU A 186 8.47 -8.36 8.26
C LEU A 186 8.02 -9.77 8.66
N VAL A 187 8.60 -10.26 9.76
CA VAL A 187 8.23 -11.51 10.41
C VAL A 187 7.94 -11.19 11.87
N PHE A 188 6.71 -11.48 12.30
CA PHE A 188 6.26 -11.24 13.66
C PHE A 188 6.64 -12.43 14.53
N LYS A 189 7.50 -12.20 15.53
CA LYS A 189 7.76 -13.22 16.56
C LYS A 189 6.55 -13.28 17.48
N GLY A 190 5.94 -14.46 17.59
CA GLY A 190 4.75 -14.68 18.40
C GLY A 190 4.94 -14.14 19.82
N ARG A 191 4.18 -13.10 20.16
CA ARG A 191 3.78 -12.82 21.53
C ARG A 191 2.27 -12.72 21.56
N HIS A 192 1.72 -13.51 22.48
CA HIS A 192 0.35 -13.55 22.93
C HIS A 192 -0.33 -12.19 22.86
N LEU A 193 -1.34 -12.09 21.99
CA LEU A 193 -2.53 -11.27 22.24
C LEU A 193 -3.50 -12.13 23.05
#